data_AF-A0A286U651-F1
#
_entry.id   AF-A0A286U651-F1
#
_cell.length_a   1.000
_cell.length_b   1.000
_cell.length_c   1.000
_cell.angle_alpha   90.00
_cell.angle_beta   90.00
_cell.angle_gamma   90.00
#
_symmetry.space_group_name_H-M   'P 1'
#
loop_
_entity.id
_entity.type
_entity.pdbx_description
1 polymer ?
#
loop_
_entity_poly.entity_id
_entity_poly.type
_entity_poly.pdbx_seq_one_letter_code
_entity_poly.pdbx_strand_id
1 'polypeptide(L)'
;MSGETSSGALVDLLFIQDTTGSMGPYIQSAKESVLEVCRLLQESGRIHKQGGLRVGLIAYRDYPPEARAYVTKPFPFTDDINEVQNHLNGLMAGEGGNCEAFCSALRDAYYMKGWRKGAVKVIVIITDAPPHGIGEPKDSVKGIAPNGYSVEDPLKIARRMAKQEFIIMGLACEPTLSKYMYGVDFYKSLSIITSGALYPLTKPKLLASCIIGSVLESIDVQKLSLEYQEEIAHRFFVKKDSVDQIIKDINKLMSSAGQTAMTVSTENIYKTSPESKHNIRIFLNSKSIGEAAKELQKIQGGRFTPEYKKSLEPPKDKTPIATVTFKNTGENHIQLEYYEAKDENSVKKVLVRANHMLMLNFLLNATMYITLTKGRFHKNTSCTFTSDTDFDVETKFESLS
;
A
#
# COMPACT_ATOMS: atom_id res chain seq x y z
N MET A 1 -10.97 -31.92 26.71
CA MET A 1 -11.24 -30.48 26.47
C MET A 1 -10.01 -29.70 26.93
N SER A 2 -9.07 -29.45 26.01
CA SER A 2 -7.95 -28.53 26.20
C SER A 2 -8.22 -27.35 25.28
N GLY A 3 -8.52 -26.20 25.86
CA GLY A 3 -8.88 -25.00 25.12
C GLY A 3 -7.76 -24.58 24.18
N GLU A 4 -8.08 -24.46 22.90
CA GLU A 4 -7.24 -23.78 21.92
C GLU A 4 -7.12 -22.31 22.32
N THR A 5 -6.04 -21.95 23.00
CA THR A 5 -5.62 -20.56 23.07
C THR A 5 -5.24 -20.12 21.66
N SER A 6 -6.06 -19.28 21.02
CA SER A 6 -5.72 -18.71 19.71
C SER A 6 -4.45 -17.85 19.85
N SER A 7 -3.27 -18.40 19.53
CA SER A 7 -2.02 -17.66 19.50
C SER A 7 -1.97 -16.83 18.23
N GLY A 8 -2.48 -15.59 18.28
CA GLY A 8 -2.32 -14.64 17.19
C GLY A 8 -0.84 -14.27 16.99
N ALA A 9 -0.48 -13.68 15.86
CA ALA A 9 0.87 -13.16 15.68
C ALA A 9 1.06 -11.79 16.32
N LEU A 10 2.31 -11.44 16.59
CA LEU A 10 2.74 -10.08 16.90
C LEU A 10 3.19 -9.41 15.60
N VAL A 11 2.67 -8.22 15.31
CA VAL A 11 2.98 -7.44 14.10
C VAL A 11 3.43 -6.05 14.50
N ASP A 12 4.61 -5.65 14.05
CA ASP A 12 5.09 -4.27 14.12
C ASP A 12 5.06 -3.68 12.71
N LEU A 13 4.23 -2.67 12.51
CA LEU A 13 4.01 -2.03 11.23
C LEU A 13 4.51 -0.59 11.28
N LEU A 14 5.50 -0.25 10.46
CA LEU A 14 6.05 1.10 10.38
C LEU A 14 5.71 1.73 9.04
N PHE A 15 5.07 2.90 9.07
CA PHE A 15 4.85 3.69 7.87
C PHE A 15 5.96 4.72 7.69
N ILE A 16 6.57 4.79 6.51
CA ILE A 16 7.47 5.87 6.11
C ILE A 16 6.70 6.73 5.11
N GLN A 17 6.27 7.92 5.56
CA GLN A 17 5.37 8.80 4.83
C GLN A 17 6.14 10.01 4.29
N ASP A 18 6.15 10.12 2.97
CA ASP A 18 6.52 11.33 2.27
C ASP A 18 5.51 12.45 2.59
N THR A 19 6.02 13.62 2.98
CA THR A 19 5.23 14.80 3.34
C THR A 19 5.71 16.07 2.65
N THR A 20 6.35 15.94 1.50
CA THR A 20 6.69 17.08 0.63
C THR A 20 5.47 17.59 -0.12
N GLY A 21 5.67 18.61 -0.95
CA GLY A 21 4.58 19.36 -1.57
C GLY A 21 3.92 18.59 -2.71
N SER A 22 4.69 17.77 -3.41
CA SER A 22 4.22 16.90 -4.49
C SER A 22 3.18 15.89 -3.98
N MET A 23 3.29 15.48 -2.72
CA MET A 23 2.31 14.61 -2.04
C MET A 23 0.94 15.25 -1.80
N GLY A 24 0.74 16.54 -2.07
CA GLY A 24 -0.54 17.24 -1.85
C GLY A 24 -1.79 16.47 -2.34
N PRO A 25 -1.83 15.97 -3.59
CA PRO A 25 -2.96 15.19 -4.10
C PRO A 25 -3.12 13.80 -3.46
N TYR A 26 -2.09 13.27 -2.81
CA TYR A 26 -2.02 11.89 -2.33
C TYR A 26 -2.13 11.77 -0.81
N ILE A 27 -1.74 12.81 -0.07
CA ILE A 27 -1.51 12.70 1.38
C ILE A 27 -2.77 12.29 2.15
N GLN A 28 -3.95 12.77 1.75
CA GLN A 28 -5.20 12.38 2.40
C GLN A 28 -5.54 10.91 2.15
N SER A 29 -5.46 10.47 0.89
CA SER A 29 -5.66 9.08 0.47
C SER A 29 -4.66 8.12 1.11
N ALA A 30 -3.41 8.57 1.29
CA ALA A 30 -2.38 7.85 2.01
C ALA A 30 -2.75 7.65 3.48
N LYS A 31 -3.13 8.72 4.20
CA LYS A 31 -3.57 8.63 5.61
C LYS A 31 -4.75 7.68 5.79
N GLU A 32 -5.74 7.76 4.90
CA GLU A 32 -6.90 6.86 4.91
C GLU A 32 -6.49 5.41 4.68
N SER A 33 -5.56 5.17 3.75
CA SER A 33 -5.03 3.83 3.49
C SER A 33 -4.30 3.25 4.70
N VAL A 34 -3.52 4.07 5.41
CA VAL A 34 -2.83 3.67 6.66
C VAL A 34 -3.85 3.21 7.71
N LEU A 35 -4.89 4.01 7.96
CA LEU A 35 -5.91 3.69 8.95
C LEU A 35 -6.70 2.43 8.57
N GLU A 36 -7.02 2.27 7.29
CA GLU A 36 -7.73 1.09 6.79
C GLU A 36 -6.90 -0.20 6.92
N VAL A 37 -5.59 -0.14 6.64
CA VAL A 37 -4.66 -1.26 6.90
C VAL A 37 -4.70 -1.66 8.38
N CYS A 38 -4.60 -0.68 9.28
CA CYS A 38 -4.60 -0.95 10.72
C CYS A 38 -5.90 -1.61 11.17
N ARG A 39 -7.04 -1.06 10.75
CA ARG A 39 -8.38 -1.56 11.06
C ARG A 39 -8.56 -3.01 10.58
N LEU A 40 -8.26 -3.27 9.31
CA LEU A 40 -8.44 -4.60 8.74
C LEU A 40 -7.47 -5.64 9.30
N LEU A 41 -6.23 -5.26 9.66
CA LEU A 41 -5.32 -6.16 10.38
C LEU A 41 -5.87 -6.56 11.75
N GLN A 42 -6.44 -5.61 12.49
CA GLN A 42 -7.13 -5.88 13.77
C GLN A 42 -8.34 -6.80 13.60
N GLU A 43 -9.12 -6.60 12.55
CA GLU A 43 -10.32 -7.40 12.24
C GLU A 43 -9.99 -8.78 11.65
N SER A 44 -8.77 -9.01 11.17
CA SER A 44 -8.39 -10.26 10.49
C SER A 44 -8.51 -11.53 11.34
N GLY A 45 -8.52 -11.39 12.67
CA GLY A 45 -8.51 -12.52 13.61
C GLY A 45 -7.20 -13.31 13.65
N ARG A 46 -6.17 -12.90 12.89
CA ARG A 46 -4.84 -13.56 12.81
C ARG A 46 -3.81 -12.99 13.76
N ILE A 47 -4.05 -11.81 14.31
CA ILE A 47 -3.19 -11.14 15.28
C ILE A 47 -3.78 -11.25 16.69
N HIS A 48 -2.93 -11.09 17.72
CA HIS A 48 -3.43 -11.05 19.10
C HIS A 48 -4.44 -9.90 19.30
N LYS A 49 -5.56 -10.21 19.98
CA LYS A 49 -6.65 -9.24 20.23
C LYS A 49 -6.20 -7.99 20.99
N GLN A 50 -5.21 -8.10 21.86
CA GLN A 50 -4.64 -6.97 22.61
C GLN A 50 -3.13 -6.91 22.37
N GLY A 51 -2.63 -5.74 21.99
CA GLY A 51 -1.21 -5.50 21.72
C GLY A 51 -0.63 -6.33 20.56
N GLY A 52 -1.45 -7.01 19.75
CA GLY A 52 -0.99 -7.81 18.61
C GLY A 52 -0.35 -6.94 17.54
N LEU A 53 -1.02 -5.85 17.17
CA LEU A 53 -0.51 -4.84 16.25
C LEU A 53 0.07 -3.65 17.02
N ARG A 54 1.28 -3.23 16.64
CA ARG A 54 1.81 -1.90 16.97
C ARG A 54 2.14 -1.16 15.69
N VAL A 55 1.87 0.13 15.67
CA VAL A 55 2.06 0.98 14.50
C VAL A 55 3.01 2.12 14.85
N GLY A 56 4.05 2.29 14.04
CA GLY A 56 4.94 3.44 14.07
C GLY A 56 4.79 4.27 12.80
N LEU A 57 5.26 5.51 12.82
CA LEU A 57 5.24 6.40 11.68
C LEU A 57 6.51 7.23 11.63
N ILE A 58 7.12 7.37 10.46
CA ILE A 58 8.20 8.33 10.20
C ILE A 58 7.74 9.17 9.02
N ALA A 59 7.46 10.45 9.29
CA ALA A 59 7.29 11.42 8.21
C ALA A 59 8.66 11.92 7.76
N TYR A 60 8.83 12.18 6.47
CA TYR A 60 10.05 12.79 5.95
C TYR A 60 9.74 13.84 4.90
N ARG A 61 10.72 14.71 4.66
CA ARG A 61 10.73 15.70 3.58
C ARG A 61 12.10 15.69 2.91
N ASP A 62 12.68 16.86 2.71
CA ASP A 62 13.95 17.06 2.06
C ASP A 62 14.95 17.70 3.03
N TYR A 63 16.20 17.84 2.60
CA TYR A 63 17.22 18.60 3.29
C TYR A 63 17.07 20.10 3.02
N PRO A 64 17.57 20.97 3.92
CA PRO A 64 17.73 22.38 3.61
C PRO A 64 18.63 22.58 2.36
N PRO A 65 18.33 23.56 1.49
CA PRO A 65 17.30 24.59 1.65
C PRO A 65 15.88 24.20 1.19
N GLU A 66 15.72 23.03 0.54
CA GLU A 66 14.45 22.60 -0.08
C GLU A 66 13.35 22.36 0.94
N ALA A 67 13.70 21.91 2.16
CA ALA A 67 12.77 21.89 3.28
C ALA A 67 13.42 22.37 4.57
N ARG A 68 12.69 23.23 5.31
CA ARG A 68 13.19 23.81 6.57
C ARG A 68 12.58 23.22 7.83
N ALA A 69 11.39 22.64 7.74
CA ALA A 69 10.63 22.19 8.91
C ALA A 69 11.28 20.98 9.60
N TYR A 70 11.63 19.95 8.84
CA TYR A 70 12.34 18.75 9.29
C TYR A 70 12.81 17.94 8.08
N VAL A 71 13.86 17.14 8.28
CA VAL A 71 14.27 16.10 7.31
C VAL A 71 13.49 14.82 7.58
N THR A 72 13.50 14.35 8.83
CA THR A 72 12.71 13.23 9.33
C THR A 72 12.00 13.63 10.62
N LYS A 73 10.82 13.03 10.85
CA LYS A 73 9.99 13.23 12.04
C LYS A 73 9.43 11.88 12.48
N PRO A 74 10.10 11.19 13.42
CA PRO A 74 9.66 9.89 13.92
C PRO A 74 8.56 10.04 14.97
N PHE A 75 7.59 9.13 14.91
CA PHE A 75 6.54 8.89 15.90
C PHE A 75 6.70 7.44 16.37
N PRO A 76 6.80 7.20 17.69
CA PRO A 76 7.08 5.88 18.25
C PRO A 76 5.97 4.86 17.94
N PHE A 77 6.28 3.57 18.14
CA PHE A 77 5.28 2.52 18.07
C PHE A 77 4.21 2.68 19.16
N THR A 78 2.95 2.59 18.77
CA THR A 78 1.78 2.58 19.65
C THR A 78 0.81 1.47 19.22
N ASP A 79 0.03 0.92 20.14
CA ASP A 79 -1.10 0.03 19.85
C ASP A 79 -2.46 0.76 19.88
N ASP A 80 -2.46 2.07 20.17
CA ASP A 80 -3.65 2.94 20.08
C ASP A 80 -3.80 3.53 18.68
N ILE A 81 -4.80 3.06 17.93
CA ILE A 81 -5.10 3.55 16.59
C ILE A 81 -5.54 5.03 16.59
N ASN A 82 -6.13 5.53 17.68
CA ASN A 82 -6.48 6.94 17.78
C ASN A 82 -5.21 7.81 17.84
N GLU A 83 -4.17 7.33 18.51
CA GLU A 83 -2.87 7.99 18.55
C GLU A 83 -2.23 8.01 17.15
N VAL A 84 -2.29 6.89 16.41
CA VAL A 84 -1.86 6.82 15.00
C VAL A 84 -2.62 7.85 14.15
N GLN A 85 -3.95 7.92 14.30
CA GLN A 85 -4.78 8.88 13.58
C GLN A 85 -4.39 10.32 13.92
N ASN A 86 -4.13 10.63 15.20
CA ASN A 86 -3.68 11.95 15.62
C ASN A 86 -2.32 12.33 15.01
N HIS A 87 -1.37 11.38 14.97
CA HIS A 87 -0.08 11.58 14.31
C HIS A 87 -0.26 11.90 12.82
N LEU A 88 -1.10 11.12 12.11
CA LEU A 88 -1.41 11.33 10.70
C LEU A 88 -2.12 12.67 10.45
N ASN A 89 -3.08 13.05 11.28
CA ASN A 89 -3.81 14.32 11.16
C ASN A 89 -2.87 15.53 11.26
N GLY A 90 -1.82 15.44 12.08
CA GLY A 90 -0.79 16.47 12.21
C GLY A 90 0.17 16.61 11.03
N LEU A 91 0.12 15.71 10.04
CA LEU A 91 0.98 15.78 8.84
C LEU A 91 0.32 16.59 7.73
N MET A 92 1.10 17.47 7.10
CA MET A 92 0.67 18.22 5.91
C MET A 92 1.78 18.19 4.87
N ALA A 93 1.39 18.12 3.60
CA ALA A 93 2.29 18.32 2.47
C ALA A 93 2.96 19.70 2.60
N GLY A 94 4.27 19.75 2.37
CA GLY A 94 5.05 20.98 2.59
C GLY A 94 6.17 21.16 1.58
N GLU A 95 7.29 21.71 2.02
CA GLU A 95 8.41 22.01 1.12
C GLU A 95 9.18 20.72 0.74
N GLY A 96 9.81 20.71 -0.44
CA GLY A 96 10.64 19.61 -0.96
C GLY A 96 11.14 19.89 -2.39
N GLY A 97 12.03 19.03 -2.88
CA GLY A 97 12.63 19.13 -4.21
C GLY A 97 12.18 18.05 -5.21
N ASN A 98 13.01 17.79 -6.22
CA ASN A 98 12.79 16.72 -7.21
C ASN A 98 13.13 15.32 -6.67
N CYS A 99 13.99 15.27 -5.67
CA CYS A 99 14.41 14.07 -4.97
C CYS A 99 14.31 14.38 -3.48
N GLU A 100 14.23 13.35 -2.64
CA GLU A 100 13.90 13.56 -1.24
C GLU A 100 14.77 12.77 -0.26
N ALA A 101 14.69 13.13 1.02
CA ALA A 101 15.50 12.56 2.09
C ALA A 101 15.03 11.18 2.56
N PHE A 102 14.41 10.38 1.68
CA PHE A 102 13.95 9.02 1.99
C PHE A 102 15.05 8.15 2.62
N CYS A 103 16.30 8.27 2.16
CA CYS A 103 17.41 7.49 2.72
C CYS A 103 17.65 7.77 4.22
N SER A 104 17.43 9.01 4.67
CA SER A 104 17.47 9.35 6.10
C SER A 104 16.30 8.71 6.84
N ALA A 105 15.09 8.75 6.27
CA ALA A 105 13.91 8.12 6.86
C ALA A 105 14.07 6.59 6.99
N LEU A 106 14.63 5.92 5.97
CA LEU A 106 14.91 4.48 6.00
C LEU A 106 15.98 4.13 7.05
N ARG A 107 17.01 4.97 7.21
CA ARG A 107 18.00 4.80 8.28
C ARG A 107 17.34 4.94 9.64
N ASP A 108 16.52 5.96 9.84
CA ASP A 108 15.82 6.17 11.12
C ASP A 108 14.86 5.02 11.42
N ALA A 109 14.16 4.49 10.41
CA ALA A 109 13.34 3.28 10.52
C ALA A 109 14.12 2.06 11.01
N TYR A 110 15.32 1.86 10.46
CA TYR A 110 16.19 0.75 10.84
C TYR A 110 16.64 0.83 12.30
N TYR A 111 17.00 2.03 12.77
CA TYR A 111 17.49 2.26 14.14
C TYR A 111 16.39 2.64 15.13
N MET A 112 15.13 2.69 14.68
CA MET A 112 14.00 3.01 15.53
C MET A 112 13.92 2.01 16.68
N LYS A 113 13.76 2.53 17.90
CA LYS A 113 13.58 1.68 19.09
C LYS A 113 12.14 1.15 19.12
N GLY A 114 11.95 -0.05 19.66
CA GLY A 114 10.62 -0.61 19.93
C GLY A 114 10.23 -1.81 19.07
N TRP A 115 11.00 -2.14 18.04
CA TRP A 115 10.84 -3.40 17.30
C TRP A 115 10.90 -4.60 18.25
N ARG A 116 9.84 -5.40 18.26
CA ARG A 116 9.74 -6.61 19.09
C ARG A 116 10.53 -7.76 18.49
N LYS A 117 11.14 -8.53 19.37
CA LYS A 117 11.69 -9.85 19.01
C LYS A 117 10.52 -10.80 18.72
N GLY A 118 10.59 -11.52 17.60
CA GLY A 118 9.57 -12.49 17.19
C GLY A 118 8.28 -11.89 16.61
N ALA A 119 8.22 -10.57 16.39
CA ALA A 119 7.13 -9.97 15.61
C ALA A 119 7.45 -10.01 14.11
N VAL A 120 6.40 -10.09 13.29
CA VAL A 120 6.47 -9.75 11.86
C VAL A 120 6.76 -8.26 11.76
N LYS A 121 7.87 -7.89 11.13
CA LYS A 121 8.31 -6.49 11.01
C LYS A 121 8.09 -6.01 9.58
N VAL A 122 7.12 -5.12 9.39
CA VAL A 122 6.77 -4.60 8.06
C VAL A 122 6.97 -3.10 8.03
N ILE A 123 7.64 -2.63 6.97
CA ILE A 123 7.82 -1.22 6.67
C ILE A 123 7.03 -0.94 5.40
N VAL A 124 6.14 0.05 5.45
CA VAL A 124 5.34 0.50 4.30
C VAL A 124 5.79 1.90 3.91
N ILE A 125 6.42 2.04 2.75
CA ILE A 125 6.90 3.31 2.19
C ILE A 125 5.79 3.93 1.36
N ILE A 126 5.46 5.20 1.57
CA ILE A 126 4.47 5.93 0.78
C ILE A 126 5.15 7.16 0.21
N THR A 127 5.24 7.28 -1.12
CA THR A 127 6.00 8.35 -1.77
C THR A 127 5.63 8.54 -3.24
N ASP A 128 5.79 9.77 -3.72
CA ASP A 128 5.66 10.14 -5.12
C ASP A 128 6.97 10.59 -5.79
N ALA A 129 8.09 10.53 -5.05
CA ALA A 129 9.40 11.01 -5.49
C ALA A 129 10.55 10.00 -5.22
N PRO A 130 11.63 10.06 -6.01
CA PRO A 130 12.83 9.25 -5.79
C PRO A 130 13.68 9.77 -4.62
N PRO A 131 14.51 8.93 -3.99
CA PRO A 131 15.56 9.41 -3.08
C PRO A 131 16.68 10.14 -3.83
N HIS A 132 17.46 10.94 -3.09
CA HIS A 132 18.74 11.44 -3.59
C HIS A 132 19.75 10.31 -3.87
N GLY A 133 20.66 10.58 -4.82
CA GLY A 133 21.85 9.76 -5.03
C GLY A 133 21.67 8.57 -5.96
N ILE A 134 20.48 8.37 -6.53
CA ILE A 134 20.23 7.34 -7.56
C ILE A 134 20.43 7.85 -9.00
N GLY A 135 20.90 9.09 -9.17
CA GLY A 135 21.25 9.65 -10.47
C GLY A 135 20.09 10.32 -11.23
N GLU A 136 19.01 10.69 -10.53
CA GLU A 136 17.89 11.40 -11.14
C GLU A 136 18.32 12.78 -11.68
N PRO A 137 17.75 13.23 -12.81
CA PRO A 137 17.99 14.58 -13.29
C PRO A 137 17.52 15.62 -12.28
N LYS A 138 18.29 16.70 -12.12
CA LYS A 138 17.98 17.82 -11.19
C LYS A 138 17.91 17.41 -9.72
N ASP A 139 18.59 16.32 -9.34
CA ASP A 139 18.91 16.04 -7.94
C ASP A 139 19.76 17.21 -7.38
N SER A 140 19.24 17.87 -6.34
CA SER A 140 19.88 19.01 -5.68
C SER A 140 21.03 18.58 -4.77
N VAL A 141 21.14 17.29 -4.46
CA VAL A 141 22.11 16.72 -3.52
C VAL A 141 23.12 15.85 -4.27
N LYS A 142 24.40 16.07 -3.99
CA LYS A 142 25.46 15.18 -4.50
C LYS A 142 25.56 13.94 -3.60
N GLY A 143 25.03 12.82 -4.08
CA GLY A 143 25.03 11.55 -3.34
C GLY A 143 23.77 11.37 -2.49
N ILE A 144 23.87 10.67 -1.36
CA ILE A 144 22.71 10.24 -0.57
C ILE A 144 22.13 11.38 0.30
N ALA A 145 23.01 12.27 0.77
CA ALA A 145 22.66 13.42 1.60
C ALA A 145 23.75 14.49 1.53
N PRO A 146 23.43 15.75 1.90
CA PRO A 146 24.43 16.79 2.10
C PRO A 146 25.44 16.45 3.20
N ASN A 147 26.58 17.15 3.18
CA ASN A 147 27.59 17.04 4.24
C ASN A 147 26.99 17.39 5.61
N GLY A 148 27.37 16.63 6.64
CA GLY A 148 26.90 16.83 8.01
C GLY A 148 25.71 15.96 8.42
N TYR A 149 25.09 15.24 7.48
CA TYR A 149 24.04 14.27 7.77
C TYR A 149 24.60 12.85 7.88
N SER A 150 24.21 12.13 8.94
CA SER A 150 24.57 10.72 9.09
C SER A 150 23.70 9.88 8.16
N VAL A 151 24.25 9.48 7.02
CA VAL A 151 23.57 8.60 6.08
C VAL A 151 24.29 7.28 5.87
N GLU A 152 23.49 6.22 5.75
CA GLU A 152 23.93 4.90 5.34
C GLU A 152 23.28 4.57 4.00
N ASP A 153 23.95 3.73 3.21
CA ASP A 153 23.43 3.34 1.90
C ASP A 153 22.13 2.52 2.05
N PRO A 154 21.05 2.90 1.34
CA PRO A 154 19.76 2.25 1.49
C PRO A 154 19.77 0.78 1.03
N LEU A 155 20.62 0.39 0.08
CA LEU A 155 20.76 -1.02 -0.32
C LEU A 155 21.46 -1.84 0.76
N LYS A 156 22.40 -1.24 1.50
CA LYS A 156 23.02 -1.89 2.67
C LYS A 156 22.00 -2.04 3.80
N ILE A 157 21.22 -0.99 4.09
CA ILE A 157 20.15 -1.06 5.10
C ILE A 157 19.13 -2.15 4.71
N ALA A 158 18.63 -2.16 3.48
CA ALA A 158 17.67 -3.14 3.01
C ALA A 158 18.19 -4.58 3.14
N ARG A 159 19.46 -4.85 2.82
CA ARG A 159 20.06 -6.18 3.01
C ARG A 159 20.20 -6.56 4.49
N ARG A 160 20.49 -5.61 5.38
CA ARG A 160 20.52 -5.85 6.83
C ARG A 160 19.11 -6.11 7.37
N MET A 161 18.14 -5.35 6.91
CA MET A 161 16.71 -5.54 7.18
C MET A 161 16.26 -6.94 6.74
N ALA A 162 16.60 -7.38 5.53
CA ALA A 162 16.27 -8.73 5.05
C ALA A 162 16.84 -9.83 5.96
N LYS A 163 18.10 -9.69 6.41
CA LYS A 163 18.72 -10.62 7.39
C LYS A 163 18.04 -10.64 8.76
N GLN A 164 17.29 -9.59 9.09
CA GLN A 164 16.54 -9.45 10.34
C GLN A 164 15.03 -9.62 10.14
N GLU A 165 14.64 -10.18 8.98
CA GLU A 165 13.27 -10.53 8.60
C GLU A 165 12.32 -9.33 8.59
N PHE A 166 12.85 -8.15 8.24
CA PHE A 166 12.03 -7.01 7.88
C PHE A 166 11.56 -7.15 6.44
N ILE A 167 10.32 -6.71 6.20
CA ILE A 167 9.69 -6.70 4.89
C ILE A 167 9.41 -5.25 4.50
N ILE A 168 9.89 -4.81 3.34
CA ILE A 168 9.63 -3.47 2.82
C ILE A 168 8.58 -3.56 1.71
N MET A 169 7.43 -2.93 1.94
CA MET A 169 6.40 -2.72 0.94
C MET A 169 6.45 -1.26 0.47
N GLY A 170 6.36 -1.04 -0.83
CA GLY A 170 6.27 0.30 -1.41
C GLY A 170 4.84 0.60 -1.87
N LEU A 171 4.37 1.80 -1.60
CA LEU A 171 3.15 2.39 -2.10
C LEU A 171 3.53 3.58 -2.99
N ALA A 172 3.58 3.32 -4.29
CA ALA A 172 3.94 4.32 -5.29
C ALA A 172 2.76 5.24 -5.57
N CYS A 173 2.90 6.53 -5.30
CA CYS A 173 1.91 7.54 -5.63
C CYS A 173 2.00 7.89 -7.12
N GLU A 174 1.06 7.33 -7.89
CA GLU A 174 1.04 7.44 -9.35
C GLU A 174 0.00 8.45 -9.85
N PRO A 175 0.24 9.11 -10.99
CA PRO A 175 1.32 8.87 -11.94
C PRO A 175 2.64 9.61 -11.65
N THR A 176 2.76 10.29 -10.50
CA THR A 176 3.88 11.21 -10.25
C THR A 176 5.21 10.48 -10.10
N LEU A 177 5.29 9.38 -9.36
CA LEU A 177 6.54 8.62 -9.21
C LEU A 177 7.08 8.11 -10.56
N SER A 178 6.20 7.65 -11.45
CA SER A 178 6.59 7.16 -12.78
C SER A 178 7.06 8.24 -13.75
N LYS A 179 6.98 9.53 -13.40
CA LYS A 179 7.61 10.62 -14.17
C LYS A 179 9.14 10.62 -14.02
N TYR A 180 9.64 10.03 -12.93
CA TYR A 180 11.06 9.93 -12.65
C TYR A 180 11.72 8.74 -13.35
N MET A 181 13.03 8.84 -13.58
CA MET A 181 13.74 7.89 -14.43
C MET A 181 13.99 6.55 -13.74
N TYR A 182 14.24 6.56 -12.43
CA TYR A 182 14.78 5.43 -11.67
C TYR A 182 14.01 5.13 -10.38
N GLY A 183 13.23 6.09 -9.85
CA GLY A 183 12.51 5.95 -8.57
C GLY A 183 11.70 4.66 -8.42
N VAL A 184 10.84 4.32 -9.39
CA VAL A 184 10.03 3.09 -9.36
C VAL A 184 10.91 1.83 -9.26
N ASP A 185 11.97 1.75 -10.06
CA ASP A 185 12.87 0.59 -10.10
C ASP A 185 13.66 0.47 -8.78
N PHE A 186 14.03 1.61 -8.18
CA PHE A 186 14.69 1.67 -6.88
C PHE A 186 13.80 1.10 -5.77
N TYR A 187 12.58 1.62 -5.59
CA TYR A 187 11.68 1.14 -4.53
C TYR A 187 11.29 -0.31 -4.74
N LYS A 188 11.06 -0.72 -5.99
CA LYS A 188 10.82 -2.13 -6.34
C LYS A 188 11.99 -3.03 -5.93
N SER A 189 13.22 -2.55 -6.08
CA SER A 189 14.42 -3.30 -5.69
C SER A 189 14.53 -3.45 -4.17
N LEU A 190 14.21 -2.42 -3.39
CA LEU A 190 14.18 -2.53 -1.92
C LEU A 190 13.15 -3.57 -1.44
N SER A 191 11.97 -3.56 -2.06
CA SER A 191 10.94 -4.56 -1.80
C SER A 191 11.42 -5.97 -2.16
N ILE A 192 12.02 -6.17 -3.34
CA ILE A 192 12.55 -7.49 -3.74
C ILE A 192 13.64 -7.98 -2.77
N ILE A 193 14.55 -7.11 -2.33
CA ILE A 193 15.63 -7.48 -1.37
C ILE A 193 15.04 -8.04 -0.07
N THR A 194 13.88 -7.53 0.35
CA THR A 194 13.23 -7.84 1.62
C THR A 194 12.00 -8.74 1.47
N SER A 195 11.84 -9.37 0.29
CA SER A 195 10.68 -10.22 -0.05
C SER A 195 9.32 -9.53 0.08
N GLY A 196 9.28 -8.20 -0.02
CA GLY A 196 8.06 -7.42 -0.10
C GLY A 196 7.65 -7.13 -1.55
N ALA A 197 6.74 -6.16 -1.71
CA ALA A 197 6.20 -5.78 -3.01
C ALA A 197 5.99 -4.27 -3.14
N LEU A 198 6.00 -3.78 -4.38
CA LEU A 198 5.66 -2.40 -4.74
C LEU A 198 4.26 -2.39 -5.36
N TYR A 199 3.36 -1.61 -4.78
CA TYR A 199 1.99 -1.42 -5.25
C TYR A 199 1.75 0.03 -5.65
N PRO A 200 1.02 0.28 -6.73
CA PRO A 200 0.60 1.64 -7.06
C PRO A 200 -0.58 2.07 -6.17
N LEU A 201 -0.49 3.26 -5.58
CA LEU A 201 -1.56 3.93 -4.84
C LEU A 201 -2.60 4.48 -5.84
N THR A 202 -3.31 3.59 -6.53
CA THR A 202 -4.43 3.97 -7.42
C THR A 202 -5.76 3.92 -6.70
N LYS A 203 -5.93 3.02 -5.72
CA LYS A 203 -7.16 2.83 -4.93
C LYS A 203 -6.85 2.41 -3.48
N PRO A 204 -7.17 3.23 -2.45
CA PRO A 204 -6.91 2.94 -1.03
C PRO A 204 -7.37 1.56 -0.53
N LYS A 205 -8.60 1.16 -0.86
CA LYS A 205 -9.19 -0.12 -0.37
C LYS A 205 -8.53 -1.36 -0.95
N LEU A 206 -8.07 -1.30 -2.21
CA LEU A 206 -7.32 -2.42 -2.81
C LEU A 206 -5.93 -2.53 -2.19
N LEU A 207 -5.34 -1.39 -1.85
CA LEU A 207 -4.02 -1.32 -1.25
C LEU A 207 -3.98 -1.89 0.16
N ALA A 208 -4.99 -1.56 0.97
CA ALA A 208 -5.10 -2.12 2.31
C ALA A 208 -5.15 -3.66 2.23
N SER A 209 -6.01 -4.20 1.35
CA SER A 209 -6.10 -5.64 1.09
C SER A 209 -4.76 -6.27 0.70
N CYS A 210 -3.95 -5.60 -0.12
CA CYS A 210 -2.62 -6.11 -0.51
C CYS A 210 -1.64 -6.16 0.65
N ILE A 211 -1.53 -5.07 1.41
CA ILE A 211 -0.65 -5.02 2.59
C ILE A 211 -1.07 -6.08 3.58
N ILE A 212 -2.37 -6.23 3.84
CA ILE A 212 -2.89 -7.27 4.74
C ILE A 212 -2.55 -8.65 4.20
N GLY A 213 -2.83 -8.93 2.92
CA GLY A 213 -2.50 -10.21 2.29
C GLY A 213 -1.03 -10.56 2.50
N SER A 214 -0.12 -9.64 2.21
CA SER A 214 1.32 -9.85 2.40
C SER A 214 1.74 -9.95 3.88
N VAL A 215 1.14 -9.18 4.79
CA VAL A 215 1.39 -9.31 6.24
C VAL A 215 0.90 -10.66 6.76
N LEU A 216 -0.30 -11.10 6.35
CA LEU A 216 -0.87 -12.39 6.73
C LEU A 216 -0.07 -13.56 6.16
N GLU A 217 0.35 -13.48 4.90
CA GLU A 217 1.27 -14.44 4.29
C GLU A 217 2.58 -14.53 5.09
N SER A 218 3.09 -13.39 5.57
CA SER A 218 4.30 -13.35 6.38
C SER A 218 4.10 -13.98 7.76
N ILE A 219 2.93 -13.79 8.38
CA ILE A 219 2.53 -14.47 9.62
C ILE A 219 2.52 -15.98 9.41
N ASP A 220 1.92 -16.44 8.32
CA ASP A 220 1.80 -17.86 8.01
C ASP A 220 3.16 -18.49 7.75
N VAL A 221 4.02 -17.82 6.97
CA VAL A 221 5.40 -18.25 6.73
C VAL A 221 6.21 -18.33 8.03
N GLN A 222 6.07 -17.36 8.94
CA GLN A 222 6.75 -17.41 10.24
C GLN A 222 6.26 -18.57 11.11
N LYS A 223 4.94 -18.77 11.20
CA LYS A 223 4.36 -19.86 11.99
C LYS A 223 4.83 -21.22 11.47
N LEU A 224 4.84 -21.40 10.15
CA LEU A 224 5.34 -22.59 9.50
C LEU A 224 6.85 -22.77 9.71
N SER A 225 7.63 -21.70 9.60
CA SER A 225 9.07 -21.76 9.84
C SER A 225 9.37 -22.29 11.24
N LEU A 226 8.61 -21.87 12.25
CA LEU A 226 8.71 -22.38 13.62
C LEU A 226 8.27 -23.84 13.74
N GLU A 227 7.14 -24.21 13.14
CA GLU A 227 6.58 -25.57 13.19
C GLU A 227 7.53 -26.61 12.57
N TYR A 228 8.16 -26.27 11.45
CA TYR A 228 9.04 -27.19 10.73
C TYR A 228 10.53 -26.97 11.02
N GLN A 229 10.90 -26.06 11.93
CA GLN A 229 12.29 -25.70 12.18
C GLN A 229 13.16 -26.90 12.58
N GLU A 230 12.66 -27.73 13.49
CA GLU A 230 13.38 -28.93 13.95
C GLU A 230 13.50 -29.99 12.86
N GLU A 231 12.45 -30.21 12.06
CA GLU A 231 12.53 -31.16 10.94
C GLU A 231 13.47 -30.63 9.86
N ILE A 232 13.44 -29.34 9.51
CA ILE A 232 14.40 -28.73 8.58
C ILE A 232 15.83 -28.92 9.09
N ALA A 233 16.09 -28.58 10.35
CA ALA A 233 17.41 -28.73 10.96
C ALA A 233 17.86 -30.20 10.98
N HIS A 234 16.97 -31.12 11.32
CA HIS A 234 17.25 -32.55 11.33
C HIS A 234 17.52 -33.07 9.90
N ARG A 235 16.71 -32.69 8.91
CA ARG A 235 16.92 -33.10 7.52
C ARG A 235 18.20 -32.53 6.93
N PHE A 236 18.52 -31.30 7.24
CA PHE A 236 19.72 -30.62 6.74
C PHE A 236 21.00 -31.13 7.42
N PHE A 237 21.04 -31.17 8.76
CA PHE A 237 22.25 -31.53 9.50
C PHE A 237 22.43 -33.04 9.72
N VAL A 238 21.34 -33.80 9.86
CA VAL A 238 21.39 -35.26 10.14
C VAL A 238 21.18 -36.06 8.86
N LYS A 239 20.09 -35.83 8.13
CA LYS A 239 19.81 -36.60 6.89
C LYS A 239 20.64 -36.13 5.69
N LYS A 240 21.26 -34.94 5.77
CA LYS A 240 22.05 -34.31 4.69
C LYS A 240 21.27 -34.16 3.38
N ASP A 241 19.96 -33.94 3.48
CA ASP A 241 19.12 -33.65 2.33
C ASP A 241 19.55 -32.32 1.68
N SER A 242 19.42 -32.19 0.36
CA SER A 242 19.69 -30.92 -0.31
C SER A 242 18.66 -29.87 0.10
N VAL A 243 19.10 -28.62 0.23
CA VAL A 243 18.22 -27.49 0.60
C VAL A 243 17.02 -27.40 -0.34
N ASP A 244 17.24 -27.59 -1.65
CA ASP A 244 16.18 -27.55 -2.66
C ASP A 244 15.14 -28.65 -2.45
N GLN A 245 15.56 -29.85 -2.05
CA GLN A 245 14.64 -30.96 -1.79
C GLN A 245 13.83 -30.73 -0.50
N ILE A 246 14.48 -30.21 0.55
CA ILE A 246 13.81 -29.83 1.80
C ILE A 246 12.73 -28.78 1.51
N ILE A 247 13.07 -27.72 0.77
CA ILE A 247 12.13 -26.66 0.37
C ILE A 247 10.97 -27.24 -0.45
N LYS A 248 11.26 -28.11 -1.42
CA LYS A 248 10.23 -28.70 -2.29
C LYS A 248 9.24 -29.58 -1.53
N ASP A 249 9.73 -30.37 -0.57
CA ASP A 249 8.88 -31.23 0.26
C ASP A 249 8.01 -30.40 1.22
N ILE A 250 8.58 -29.35 1.81
CA ILE A 250 7.83 -28.42 2.67
C ILE A 250 6.77 -27.68 1.85
N ASN A 251 7.10 -27.17 0.66
CA ASN A 251 6.13 -26.54 -0.25
C ASN A 251 4.96 -27.49 -0.61
N LYS A 252 5.24 -28.78 -0.76
CA LYS A 252 4.22 -29.79 -1.04
C LYS A 252 3.34 -30.06 0.19
N LEU A 253 3.94 -30.12 1.39
CA LEU A 253 3.22 -30.21 2.65
C LEU A 253 2.32 -28.99 2.86
N MET A 254 2.84 -27.78 2.63
CA MET A 254 2.06 -26.52 2.69
C MET A 254 0.83 -26.56 1.78
N SER A 255 1.02 -27.00 0.53
CA SER A 255 -0.08 -27.09 -0.45
C SER A 255 -1.15 -28.12 -0.04
N SER A 256 -0.76 -29.19 0.67
CA SER A 256 -1.68 -30.25 1.12
C SER A 256 -2.36 -29.96 2.45
N ALA A 257 -1.80 -29.08 3.29
CA ALA A 257 -2.38 -28.64 4.55
C ALA A 257 -3.51 -27.60 4.39
N GLY A 258 -3.89 -27.24 3.15
CA GLY A 258 -5.03 -26.34 2.90
C GLY A 258 -4.81 -24.89 3.34
N GLN A 259 -3.56 -24.48 3.60
CA GLN A 259 -3.22 -23.09 3.90
C GLN A 259 -3.27 -22.28 2.60
N THR A 260 -4.46 -21.75 2.29
CA THR A 260 -4.63 -20.77 1.23
C THR A 260 -4.05 -19.44 1.70
N ALA A 261 -2.82 -19.16 1.28
CA ALA A 261 -2.28 -17.81 1.26
C ALA A 261 -3.31 -16.90 0.56
N MET A 262 -3.65 -15.78 1.19
CA MET A 262 -4.62 -14.83 0.66
C MET A 262 -3.98 -14.04 -0.48
N THR A 263 -3.92 -14.63 -1.68
CA THR A 263 -3.34 -13.99 -2.85
C THR A 263 -4.26 -12.88 -3.34
N VAL A 264 -3.88 -11.63 -3.08
CA VAL A 264 -4.54 -10.45 -3.66
C VAL A 264 -3.88 -10.12 -4.99
N SER A 265 -4.58 -10.36 -6.10
CA SER A 265 -4.13 -9.95 -7.42
C SER A 265 -4.54 -8.50 -7.69
N THR A 266 -3.56 -7.61 -7.85
CA THR A 266 -3.78 -6.25 -8.37
C THR A 266 -3.52 -6.20 -9.86
N GLU A 267 -4.28 -5.39 -10.60
CA GLU A 267 -3.92 -5.03 -11.97
C GLU A 267 -2.53 -4.37 -11.99
N ASN A 268 -1.58 -4.98 -12.69
CA ASN A 268 -0.24 -4.41 -12.85
C ASN A 268 -0.31 -3.26 -13.87
N ILE A 269 -0.22 -2.03 -13.38
CA ILE A 269 -0.25 -0.83 -14.23
C ILE A 269 1.09 -0.59 -14.94
N TYR A 270 2.16 -1.30 -14.57
CA TYR A 270 3.50 -1.10 -15.10
C TYR A 270 3.77 -2.02 -16.29
N LYS A 271 4.27 -1.44 -17.37
CA LYS A 271 4.92 -2.18 -18.45
C LYS A 271 6.19 -2.82 -17.95
N THR A 272 6.43 -4.03 -18.42
CA THR A 272 7.73 -4.66 -18.25
C THR A 272 8.65 -4.20 -19.37
N SER A 273 9.63 -3.35 -19.06
CA SER A 273 10.64 -2.90 -20.04
C SER A 273 12.01 -3.57 -19.80
N PRO A 274 12.85 -3.75 -20.84
CA PRO A 274 14.22 -4.24 -20.69
C PRO A 274 15.06 -3.37 -19.76
N GLU A 275 14.91 -2.05 -19.82
CA GLU A 275 15.64 -1.08 -19.01
C GLU A 275 15.24 -1.16 -17.54
N SER A 276 13.93 -1.32 -17.24
CA SER A 276 13.47 -1.52 -15.85
C SER A 276 14.00 -2.84 -15.28
N LYS A 277 13.98 -3.93 -16.06
CA LYS A 277 14.59 -5.21 -15.67
C LYS A 277 16.09 -5.08 -15.42
N HIS A 278 16.80 -4.34 -16.27
CA HIS A 278 18.22 -4.05 -16.13
C HIS A 278 18.48 -3.25 -14.85
N ASN A 279 17.78 -2.12 -14.65
CA ASN A 279 17.94 -1.25 -13.49
C ASN A 279 17.70 -2.01 -12.18
N ILE A 280 16.63 -2.81 -12.10
CA ILE A 280 16.35 -3.65 -10.93
C ILE A 280 17.52 -4.61 -10.68
N ARG A 281 18.03 -5.30 -11.72
CA ARG A 281 19.19 -6.18 -11.58
C ARG A 281 20.43 -5.42 -11.07
N ILE A 282 20.67 -4.20 -11.55
CA ILE A 282 21.79 -3.37 -11.09
C ILE A 282 21.64 -3.04 -9.61
N PHE A 283 20.47 -2.56 -9.16
CA PHE A 283 20.24 -2.26 -7.74
C PHE A 283 20.39 -3.50 -6.85
N LEU A 284 19.90 -4.66 -7.28
CA LEU A 284 20.00 -5.91 -6.52
C LEU A 284 21.46 -6.35 -6.30
N ASN A 285 22.33 -6.14 -7.30
CA ASN A 285 23.71 -6.63 -7.27
C ASN A 285 24.77 -5.59 -6.83
N SER A 286 24.46 -4.29 -6.89
CA SER A 286 25.40 -3.22 -6.55
C SER A 286 25.63 -3.08 -5.04
N LYS A 287 26.84 -2.73 -4.59
CA LYS A 287 27.11 -2.58 -3.14
C LYS A 287 26.56 -1.29 -2.57
N SER A 288 26.32 -0.30 -3.43
CA SER A 288 25.78 1.02 -3.07
C SER A 288 24.93 1.62 -4.21
N ILE A 289 24.09 2.60 -3.89
CA ILE A 289 23.33 3.33 -4.91
C ILE A 289 24.24 4.19 -5.80
N GLY A 290 25.37 4.68 -5.26
CA GLY A 290 26.34 5.46 -6.04
C GLY A 290 27.09 4.62 -7.08
N GLU A 291 27.29 3.33 -6.82
CA GLU A 291 27.75 2.38 -7.86
C GLU A 291 26.64 2.11 -8.87
N ALA A 292 25.44 1.76 -8.38
CA ALA A 292 24.29 1.45 -9.22
C ALA A 292 23.99 2.57 -10.23
N ALA A 293 23.95 3.82 -9.76
CA ALA A 293 23.62 5.00 -10.55
C ALA A 293 24.46 5.18 -11.83
N LYS A 294 25.69 4.63 -11.86
CA LYS A 294 26.59 4.71 -13.03
C LYS A 294 26.17 3.76 -14.16
N GLU A 295 25.38 2.74 -13.86
CA GLU A 295 25.02 1.68 -14.79
C GLU A 295 23.52 1.67 -15.13
N LEU A 296 22.73 2.59 -14.54
CA LEU A 296 21.29 2.68 -14.79
C LEU A 296 20.99 3.17 -16.21
N GLN A 297 19.97 2.56 -16.81
CA GLN A 297 19.47 2.90 -18.13
C GLN A 297 18.18 3.69 -18.03
N LYS A 298 18.08 4.76 -18.81
CA LYS A 298 16.86 5.56 -18.90
C LYS A 298 15.75 4.73 -19.54
N ILE A 299 14.58 4.71 -18.91
CA ILE A 299 13.40 4.05 -19.47
C ILE A 299 13.02 4.74 -20.78
N GLN A 300 12.90 3.96 -21.84
CA GLN A 300 12.42 4.45 -23.13
C GLN A 300 10.89 4.46 -23.15
N GLY A 301 10.30 5.61 -23.47
CA GLY A 301 8.84 5.80 -23.45
C GLY A 301 8.26 5.94 -22.04
N GLY A 302 7.02 5.48 -21.84
CA GLY A 302 6.33 5.60 -20.55
C GLY A 302 6.20 4.26 -19.83
N ARG A 303 6.25 4.31 -18.49
CA ARG A 303 6.18 3.14 -17.59
C ARG A 303 4.82 2.44 -17.56
N PHE A 304 3.75 3.10 -17.99
CA PHE A 304 2.40 2.58 -17.86
C PHE A 304 1.91 1.74 -19.04
N THR A 305 1.11 0.70 -18.72
CA THR A 305 0.37 -0.09 -19.70
C THR A 305 -0.57 0.79 -20.53
N PRO A 306 -0.88 0.42 -21.79
CA PRO A 306 -1.82 1.19 -22.61
C PRO A 306 -3.20 1.35 -21.93
N GLU A 307 -3.65 0.32 -21.21
CA GLU A 307 -4.93 0.29 -20.50
C GLU A 307 -4.96 1.34 -19.38
N TYR A 308 -3.91 1.40 -18.56
CA TYR A 308 -3.81 2.42 -17.51
C TYR A 308 -3.68 3.83 -18.10
N LYS A 309 -2.91 4.01 -19.18
CA LYS A 309 -2.84 5.31 -19.87
C LYS A 309 -4.20 5.78 -20.37
N LYS A 310 -5.00 4.87 -20.95
CA LYS A 310 -6.37 5.17 -21.36
C LYS A 310 -7.26 5.54 -20.16
N SER A 311 -7.03 4.95 -18.99
CA SER A 311 -7.74 5.32 -17.76
C SER A 311 -7.35 6.69 -17.20
N LEU A 312 -6.13 7.17 -17.52
CA LEU A 312 -5.66 8.51 -17.16
C LEU A 312 -6.10 9.58 -18.15
N GLU A 313 -6.50 9.20 -19.37
CA GLU A 313 -7.08 10.14 -20.31
C GLU A 313 -8.38 10.68 -19.72
N PRO A 314 -8.55 12.01 -19.62
CA PRO A 314 -9.84 12.56 -19.24
C PRO A 314 -10.88 12.03 -20.23
N PRO A 315 -12.10 11.69 -19.77
CA PRO A 315 -13.17 11.28 -20.67
C PRO A 315 -13.26 12.28 -21.81
N LYS A 316 -13.30 11.79 -23.06
CA LYS A 316 -13.28 12.66 -24.25
C LYS A 316 -14.46 13.63 -24.30
N ASP A 317 -15.51 13.37 -23.53
CA ASP A 317 -16.55 14.33 -23.22
C ASP A 317 -16.26 15.02 -21.88
N LYS A 318 -16.10 16.35 -21.93
CA LYS A 318 -16.18 17.25 -20.77
C LYS A 318 -17.60 17.29 -20.23
N THR A 319 -18.21 16.14 -19.97
CA THR A 319 -19.45 16.13 -19.22
C THR A 319 -19.04 16.25 -17.76
N PRO A 320 -19.40 17.35 -17.10
CA PRO A 320 -19.06 17.52 -15.69
C PRO A 320 -19.64 16.32 -14.91
N ILE A 321 -18.88 15.77 -13.96
CA ILE A 321 -19.30 14.61 -13.16
C ILE A 321 -19.42 14.98 -11.68
N ALA A 322 -20.35 14.32 -10.98
CA ALA A 322 -20.50 14.36 -9.53
C ALA A 322 -20.11 13.00 -8.96
N THR A 323 -19.33 13.01 -7.89
CA THR A 323 -19.07 11.84 -7.06
C THR A 323 -20.19 11.75 -6.02
N VAL A 324 -20.95 10.66 -6.07
CA VAL A 324 -22.04 10.42 -5.12
C VAL A 324 -21.63 9.29 -4.18
N THR A 325 -21.65 9.58 -2.89
CA THR A 325 -21.38 8.60 -1.83
C THR A 325 -22.70 7.96 -1.40
N PHE A 326 -22.96 6.74 -1.87
CA PHE A 326 -24.07 5.93 -1.39
C PHE A 326 -23.73 5.36 -0.03
N LYS A 327 -24.45 5.81 1.00
CA LYS A 327 -24.36 5.31 2.37
C LYS A 327 -25.53 4.39 2.62
N ASN A 328 -25.34 3.31 3.36
CA ASN A 328 -26.44 2.50 3.86
C ASN A 328 -26.36 2.48 5.38
N THR A 329 -27.18 3.30 6.03
CA THR A 329 -27.26 3.42 7.49
C THR A 329 -28.10 2.32 8.13
N GLY A 330 -28.75 1.46 7.32
CA GLY A 330 -29.58 0.35 7.77
C GLY A 330 -28.81 -0.95 7.96
N GLU A 331 -29.47 -1.90 8.61
CA GLU A 331 -28.92 -3.23 8.92
C GLU A 331 -28.97 -4.21 7.73
N ASN A 332 -29.76 -3.90 6.70
CA ASN A 332 -29.99 -4.78 5.56
C ASN A 332 -29.19 -4.32 4.33
N HIS A 333 -28.76 -5.27 3.51
CA HIS A 333 -28.16 -4.92 2.22
C HIS A 333 -29.22 -4.42 1.24
N ILE A 334 -28.89 -3.35 0.52
CA ILE A 334 -29.75 -2.79 -0.52
C ILE A 334 -29.04 -2.95 -1.86
N GLN A 335 -29.70 -3.62 -2.80
CA GLN A 335 -29.25 -3.67 -4.19
C GLN A 335 -29.75 -2.42 -4.91
N LEU A 336 -28.80 -1.67 -5.45
CA LEU A 336 -29.00 -0.47 -6.26
C LEU A 336 -28.89 -0.87 -7.73
N GLU A 337 -29.99 -0.78 -8.47
CA GLU A 337 -29.96 -0.82 -9.93
C GLU A 337 -30.18 0.59 -10.46
N TYR A 338 -29.39 1.03 -11.42
CA TYR A 338 -29.52 2.38 -11.95
C TYR A 338 -29.13 2.47 -13.43
N TYR A 339 -29.75 3.43 -14.12
CA TYR A 339 -29.39 3.81 -15.48
C TYR A 339 -29.63 5.31 -15.69
N GLU A 340 -28.91 5.87 -16.66
CA GLU A 340 -29.08 7.25 -17.08
C GLU A 340 -30.23 7.36 -18.07
N ALA A 341 -31.04 8.41 -18.00
CA ALA A 341 -32.16 8.63 -18.92
C ALA A 341 -31.77 8.64 -20.42
N LYS A 342 -30.49 8.91 -20.72
CA LYS A 342 -29.95 8.94 -22.10
C LYS A 342 -29.38 7.60 -22.57
N ASP A 343 -29.28 6.61 -21.68
CA ASP A 343 -28.71 5.30 -21.96
C ASP A 343 -29.43 4.20 -21.15
N GLU A 344 -30.70 3.96 -21.50
CA GLU A 344 -31.58 2.98 -20.83
C GLU A 344 -31.10 1.52 -20.97
N ASN A 345 -30.21 1.24 -21.92
CA ASN A 345 -29.68 -0.10 -22.17
C ASN A 345 -28.47 -0.46 -21.27
N SER A 346 -27.92 0.51 -20.52
CA SER A 346 -26.72 0.34 -19.68
C SER A 346 -27.05 0.24 -18.19
N VAL A 347 -28.00 -0.61 -17.81
CA VAL A 347 -28.38 -0.81 -16.40
C VAL A 347 -27.20 -1.37 -15.60
N LYS A 348 -26.76 -0.62 -14.60
CA LYS A 348 -25.71 -1.01 -13.66
C LYS A 348 -26.34 -1.51 -12.36
N LYS A 349 -25.78 -2.58 -11.81
CA LYS A 349 -26.25 -3.18 -10.55
C LYS A 349 -25.11 -3.21 -9.54
N VAL A 350 -25.34 -2.64 -8.36
CA VAL A 350 -24.36 -2.61 -7.28
C VAL A 350 -25.02 -2.92 -5.95
N LEU A 351 -24.31 -3.65 -5.09
CA LEU A 351 -24.78 -3.94 -3.74
C LEU A 351 -24.23 -2.92 -2.75
N VAL A 352 -25.09 -2.16 -2.09
CA VAL A 352 -24.74 -1.26 -0.99
C VAL A 352 -24.95 -2.03 0.32
N ARG A 353 -23.85 -2.56 0.87
CA ARG A 353 -23.87 -3.34 2.11
C ARG A 353 -24.25 -2.46 3.31
N ALA A 354 -24.83 -3.07 4.32
CA ALA A 354 -25.20 -2.42 5.58
C ALA A 354 -23.96 -1.79 6.23
N ASN A 355 -24.10 -0.58 6.78
CA ASN A 355 -23.02 0.20 7.40
C ASN A 355 -21.81 0.48 6.49
N HIS A 356 -21.98 0.43 5.17
CA HIS A 356 -20.92 0.71 4.20
C HIS A 356 -21.23 1.92 3.33
N MET A 357 -20.15 2.52 2.81
CA MET A 357 -20.22 3.60 1.83
C MET A 357 -19.63 3.14 0.49
N LEU A 358 -20.34 3.45 -0.59
CA LEU A 358 -19.96 3.18 -1.97
C LEU A 358 -19.94 4.51 -2.74
N MET A 359 -18.80 4.86 -3.32
CA MET A 359 -18.71 6.04 -4.19
C MET A 359 -18.90 5.63 -5.64
N LEU A 360 -19.77 6.33 -6.35
CA LEU A 360 -20.02 6.16 -7.78
C LEU A 360 -20.01 7.52 -8.45
N ASN A 361 -19.52 7.56 -9.70
CA ASN A 361 -19.45 8.79 -10.48
C ASN A 361 -20.63 8.86 -11.46
N PHE A 362 -21.28 10.02 -11.52
CA PHE A 362 -22.42 10.30 -12.40
C PHE A 362 -22.21 11.59 -13.17
N LEU A 363 -22.88 11.72 -14.32
CA LEU A 363 -22.93 12.99 -15.04
C LEU A 363 -23.72 14.04 -14.23
N LEU A 364 -23.13 15.22 -14.07
CA LEU A 364 -23.80 16.37 -13.47
C LEU A 364 -25.01 16.78 -14.29
N ASN A 365 -26.10 17.11 -13.60
CA ASN A 365 -27.39 17.50 -14.17
C ASN A 365 -28.06 16.43 -15.05
N ALA A 366 -27.59 15.18 -15.00
CA ALA A 366 -28.28 14.05 -15.62
C ALA A 366 -29.28 13.43 -14.65
N THR A 367 -30.49 13.16 -15.13
CA THR A 367 -31.49 12.42 -14.36
C THR A 367 -31.16 10.94 -14.38
N MET A 368 -31.00 10.38 -13.19
CA MET A 368 -30.78 8.96 -12.93
C MET A 368 -32.11 8.32 -12.54
N TYR A 369 -32.38 7.14 -13.10
CA TYR A 369 -33.43 6.26 -12.60
C TYR A 369 -32.79 5.20 -11.72
N ILE A 370 -33.34 5.02 -10.52
CA ILE A 370 -32.81 4.15 -9.49
C ILE A 370 -33.90 3.20 -9.02
N THR A 371 -33.59 1.91 -9.00
CA THR A 371 -34.37 0.87 -8.34
C THR A 371 -33.58 0.37 -7.14
N LEU A 372 -34.16 0.54 -5.95
CA LEU A 372 -33.65 0.00 -4.70
C LEU A 372 -34.38 -1.30 -4.39
N THR A 373 -33.63 -2.36 -4.12
CA THR A 373 -34.17 -3.67 -3.75
C THR A 373 -33.67 -4.08 -2.38
N LYS A 374 -34.60 -4.31 -1.45
CA LYS A 374 -34.35 -4.79 -0.08
C LYS A 374 -35.16 -6.06 0.15
N GLY A 375 -34.51 -7.22 0.08
CA GLY A 375 -35.19 -8.52 0.14
C GLY A 375 -36.18 -8.71 -1.02
N ARG A 376 -37.48 -8.84 -0.71
CA ARG A 376 -38.57 -8.97 -1.70
C ARG A 376 -39.19 -7.64 -2.13
N PHE A 377 -38.77 -6.53 -1.52
CA PHE A 377 -39.35 -5.23 -1.76
C PHE A 377 -38.50 -4.44 -2.74
N HIS A 378 -39.16 -3.83 -3.73
CA HIS A 378 -38.54 -3.02 -4.76
C HIS A 378 -39.16 -1.63 -4.74
N LYS A 379 -38.33 -0.59 -4.77
CA LYS A 379 -38.77 0.81 -4.82
C LYS A 379 -38.02 1.57 -5.90
N ASN A 380 -38.75 2.34 -6.69
CA ASN A 380 -38.18 3.12 -7.78
C ASN A 380 -38.14 4.60 -7.40
N THR A 381 -37.07 5.29 -7.80
CA THR A 381 -36.93 6.73 -7.61
C THR A 381 -36.09 7.30 -8.75
N SER A 382 -36.11 8.63 -8.89
CA SER A 382 -35.20 9.33 -9.77
C SER A 382 -34.54 10.48 -9.03
N CYS A 383 -33.31 10.80 -9.41
CA CYS A 383 -32.56 11.91 -8.84
C CYS A 383 -31.62 12.54 -9.87
N THR A 384 -31.32 13.81 -9.65
CA THR A 384 -30.38 14.57 -10.47
C THR A 384 -29.31 15.13 -9.55
N PHE A 385 -28.06 14.79 -9.80
CA PHE A 385 -26.93 15.26 -9.00
C PHE A 385 -26.35 16.52 -9.62
N THR A 386 -26.23 17.59 -8.83
CA THR A 386 -25.75 18.91 -9.27
C THR A 386 -24.40 19.30 -8.64
N SER A 387 -23.91 18.48 -7.71
CA SER A 387 -22.58 18.54 -7.09
C SER A 387 -22.29 17.20 -6.39
N ASP A 388 -21.06 17.03 -5.88
CA ASP A 388 -20.72 15.90 -5.02
C ASP A 388 -21.64 15.86 -3.80
N THR A 389 -22.21 14.68 -3.50
CA THR A 389 -23.21 14.57 -2.44
C THR A 389 -23.27 13.17 -1.83
N ASP A 390 -23.86 13.08 -0.65
CA ASP A 390 -24.18 11.83 0.01
C ASP A 390 -25.62 11.39 -0.34
N PHE A 391 -25.80 10.10 -0.58
CA PHE A 391 -27.08 9.48 -0.84
C PHE A 391 -27.29 8.31 0.12
N ASP A 392 -28.09 8.51 1.16
CA ASP A 392 -28.41 7.40 2.07
C ASP A 392 -29.52 6.53 1.48
N VAL A 393 -29.16 5.31 1.08
CA VAL A 393 -30.09 4.37 0.43
C VAL A 393 -31.14 3.83 1.40
N GLU A 394 -30.86 3.72 2.69
CA GLU A 394 -31.84 3.22 3.67
C GLU A 394 -32.88 4.29 3.93
N THR A 395 -32.44 5.50 4.30
CA THR A 395 -33.32 6.66 4.47
C THR A 395 -34.18 6.90 3.22
N LYS A 396 -33.59 6.77 2.03
CA LYS A 396 -34.34 6.92 0.78
C LYS A 396 -35.35 5.79 0.59
N PHE A 397 -34.96 4.53 0.84
CA PHE A 397 -35.86 3.38 0.75
C PHE A 397 -37.06 3.49 1.69
N GLU A 398 -36.87 3.99 2.91
CA GLU A 398 -37.95 4.19 3.87
C GLU A 398 -38.87 5.34 3.50
N SER A 399 -38.33 6.43 2.95
CA SER A 399 -39.10 7.62 2.55
C SER A 399 -40.02 7.41 1.34
N LEU A 400 -39.72 6.42 0.51
CA LEU A 400 -40.48 6.10 -0.69
C LEU A 400 -41.64 5.20 -0.26
N SER A 401 -42.89 5.67 -0.27
CA SER A 401 -44.07 4.86 0.11
C SER A 401 -44.34 3.73 -0.87
#